data_AF-A0A7C0XD32-F1
#
_entry.id   AF-A0A7C0XD32-F1
#
_cell.length_a   1.000
_cell.length_b   1.000
_cell.length_c   1.000
_cell.angle_alpha   90.00
_cell.angle_beta   90.00
_cell.angle_gamma   90.00
#
_symmetry.space_group_name_H-M   'P 1'
#
loop_
_entity.id
_entity.type
_entity.pdbx_description
1 polymer ?
#
loop_
_entity_poly.entity_id
_entity_poly.type
_entity_poly.pdbx_seq_one_letter_code
_entity_poly.pdbx_strand_id
1 'polypeptide(L)' 'MKTDVLIIGGGPAGIVTALSAENTYRGLKITVVRKEKQVLVPCG' A
#
# COMPACT_ATOMS: atom_id res chain seq x y z
N MET A 1 2.03 -6.06 16.28
CA MET A 1 1.29 -5.24 15.28
C MET A 1 0.38 -6.19 14.51
N LYS A 2 -0.95 -6.05 14.62
CA LYS A 2 -1.89 -6.86 13.83
C LYS A 2 -2.32 -6.03 12.62
N THR A 3 -2.26 -6.62 11.44
CA THR A 3 -2.68 -6.04 10.14
C THR A 3 -3.54 -7.09 9.45
N ASP A 4 -4.57 -6.67 8.74
CA ASP A 4 -5.43 -7.58 7.98
C ASP A 4 -4.82 -7.88 6.61
N VAL A 5 -4.15 -6.88 6.04
CA VAL A 5 -3.42 -6.98 4.77
C VAL A 5 -2.01 -6.45 4.94
N LEU A 6 -1.02 -7.21 4.46
CA LEU A 6 0.40 -6.81 4.40
C LEU A 6 0.85 -6.76 2.94
N ILE A 7 1.32 -5.60 2.51
CA ILE A 7 1.84 -5.37 1.16
C ILE A 7 3.35 -5.14 1.27
N ILE A 8 4.14 -5.93 0.54
CA ILE A 8 5.60 -5.78 0.48
C ILE A 8 5.96 -5.16 -0.86
N GLY A 9 6.57 -3.97 -0.81
CA GLY A 9 6.87 -3.14 -1.98
C GLY A 9 5.98 -1.91 -2.01
N GLY A 10 6.60 -0.73 -1.90
CA GLY A 10 5.90 0.57 -1.91
C GLY A 10 5.88 1.26 -3.27
N GLY A 11 6.28 0.59 -4.35
CA GLY A 11 6.25 1.13 -5.71
C GLY A 11 4.82 1.41 -6.22
N PRO A 12 4.66 1.87 -7.47
CA PRO A 12 3.35 2.22 -8.04
C PRO A 12 2.29 1.12 -7.85
N ALA A 13 2.65 -0.14 -8.14
CA ALA A 13 1.76 -1.27 -7.97
C ALA A 13 1.34 -1.50 -6.50
N GLY A 14 2.26 -1.36 -5.55
CA GLY A 14 1.98 -1.55 -4.12
C GLY A 14 1.05 -0.48 -3.56
N ILE A 15 1.25 0.78 -3.97
CA ILE A 15 0.39 1.90 -3.58
C ILE A 15 -1.00 1.76 -4.21
N VAL A 16 -1.09 1.47 -5.51
CA VAL A 16 -2.38 1.25 -6.19
C VAL A 16 -3.13 0.08 -5.56
N THR A 17 -2.43 -1.00 -5.19
CA THR A 17 -3.04 -2.14 -4.49
C THR A 17 -3.59 -1.73 -3.13
N ALA A 18 -2.81 -0.97 -2.34
CA ALA A 18 -3.25 -0.49 -1.02
C ALA A 18 -4.50 0.38 -1.11
N LEU A 19 -4.50 1.36 -2.02
CA LEU A 19 -5.64 2.25 -2.24
C LEU A 19 -6.87 1.50 -2.78
N SER A 20 -6.68 0.57 -3.70
CA SER A 20 -7.78 -0.23 -4.25
C SER A 20 -8.40 -1.11 -3.16
N ALA A 21 -7.58 -1.75 -2.33
CA ALA A 21 -8.06 -2.57 -1.23
C ALA A 21 -8.79 -1.73 -0.17
N GLU A 22 -8.27 -0.54 0.18
CA GLU A 22 -8.92 0.38 1.12
C GLU A 22 -10.30 0.84 0.62
N ASN A 23 -10.40 1.20 -0.67
CA ASN A 23 -11.66 1.66 -1.26
C ASN A 23 -12.68 0.53 -1.45
N THR A 24 -12.21 -0.67 -1.78
CA THR A 24 -13.09 -1.83 -2.03
C THR A 24 -13.59 -2.44 -0.73
N TYR A 25 -12.73 -2.52 0.28
CA TYR A 25 -13.01 -3.20 1.55
C TYR A 25 -12.85 -2.22 2.71
N ARG A 26 -13.97 -1.63 3.12
CA ARG A 26 -13.99 -0.65 4.21
C ARG A 26 -13.59 -1.31 5.54
N GLY A 27 -12.69 -0.66 6.27
CA GLY A 27 -12.32 -1.05 7.63
C GLY A 27 -11.15 -2.03 7.75
N LEU A 28 -10.50 -2.40 6.64
CA LEU A 28 -9.27 -3.19 6.70
C LEU A 28 -8.10 -2.37 7.21
N LYS A 29 -7.31 -2.94 8.10
CA LYS A 29 -6.02 -2.39 8.50
C LYS A 29 -4.94 -2.88 7.54
N ILE A 30 -4.49 -1.99 6.66
CA ILE A 30 -3.51 -2.28 5.61
C ILE A 30 -2.14 -1.72 6.01
N THR A 31 -1.10 -2.54 5.91
CA THR A 31 0.29 -2.13 6.15
C THR A 31 1.11 -2.30 4.87
N VAL A 32 1.76 -1.23 4.41
CA VAL A 32 2.69 -1.26 3.27
C VAL A 32 4.11 -1.15 3.77
N VAL A 33 4.94 -2.16 3.48
CA VAL A 33 6.36 -2.18 3.81
C VAL A 33 7.16 -1.78 2.59
N ARG A 34 8.00 -0.75 2.73
CA ARG A 34 8.90 -0.26 1.69
C ARG A 34 10.29 -0.02 2.26
N LYS A 35 11.32 -0.29 1.46
CA LYS A 35 12.72 -0.08 1.84
C LYS A 35 13.08 1.41 1.76
N GLU A 36 12.59 2.09 0.74
CA GLU A 36 12.87 3.50 0.48
C GLU A 36 11.87 4.41 1.21
N LYS A 37 12.39 5.47 1.84
CA LYS A 37 11.56 6.44 2.57
C LYS A 37 10.63 7.23 1.64
N GLN A 38 11.12 7.57 0.46
CA GLN A 38 10.39 8.23 -0.62
C GLN A 38 10.24 7.26 -1.78
N VAL A 39 9.04 7.18 -2.31
CA VAL A 39 8.77 6.43 -3.53
C VAL A 39 8.59 7.46 -4.63
N LEU A 40 9.32 7.29 -5.72
CA LEU A 40 9.00 7.93 -6.98
C LEU A 40 7.71 7.27 -7.49
N VAL A 41 6.57 7.85 -7.11
CA VAL A 41 5.34 7.63 -7.86
C VAL A 41 5.47 8.58 -9.06
N PRO A 42 5.68 8.07 -10.28
CA PRO A 42 5.64 8.94 -11.45
C PRO A 42 4.22 9.53 -11.48
N CYS A 43 4.10 10.83 -11.24
CA CYS A 43 2.89 11.56 -11.53
C CYS A 43 2.83 11.76 -13.05
N GLY A 44 2.45 10.67 -13.74
CA GLY A 44 2.34 10.53 -15.19
C GLY A 44 1.89 9.13 -15.55
#